data_AF-A0A0D2LPK7-F1
#
_entry.id   AF-A0A0D2LPK7-F1
#
_cell.length_a   1.000
_cell.length_b   1.000
_cell.length_c   1.000
_cell.angle_alpha   90.00
_cell.angle_beta   90.00
_cell.angle_gamma   90.00
#
_symmetry.space_group_name_H-M   'P 1'
#
loop_
_entity.id
_entity.type
_entity.pdbx_description
1 polymer ?
#
loop_
_entity_poly.entity_id
_entity_poly.type
_entity_poly.pdbx_seq_one_letter_code
_entity_poly.pdbx_strand_id
1 'polypeptide(L)'
;MWDDSSALWSGSSYLVINNYPVPIVYWKQVYTAKYAGSWKVNNWRSMKGKFFEFKASYYIHAMRRYPSMNAFWNHFSDGGEHLGYTAILNRLADERSAENNRIVQLARDEYGDSFSSTFGYRRRGLWVSKTKAVDIAKQYRSIHKLADPFDDEYD
;
A
#
# COMPACT_ATOMS: atom_id res chain seq x y z
N MET A 1 5.73 16.78 -6.89
CA MET A 1 4.88 15.82 -7.63
C MET A 1 3.82 15.09 -6.81
N TRP A 2 4.00 14.87 -5.49
CA TRP A 2 3.17 13.87 -4.79
C TRP A 2 2.37 14.41 -3.59
N ASP A 3 2.93 15.37 -2.84
CA ASP A 3 2.33 16.01 -1.67
C ASP A 3 2.56 17.53 -1.78
N ASP A 4 1.52 18.37 -1.61
CA ASP A 4 1.63 19.84 -1.66
C ASP A 4 2.09 20.45 -0.32
N SER A 5 2.06 19.67 0.76
CA SER A 5 2.37 20.13 2.11
C SER A 5 3.87 20.01 2.47
N SER A 6 4.67 19.36 1.61
CA SER A 6 6.12 19.25 1.79
C SER A 6 6.87 20.35 1.03
N ALA A 7 7.98 20.84 1.58
CA ALA A 7 8.94 21.71 0.88
C ALA A 7 9.56 21.06 -0.39
N LEU A 8 9.18 19.83 -0.71
CA LEU A 8 9.64 19.01 -1.83
C LEU A 8 8.66 19.05 -3.03
N TRP A 9 7.65 19.92 -3.00
CA TRP A 9 6.72 20.10 -4.13
C TRP A 9 7.39 20.80 -5.31
N SER A 10 7.68 20.03 -6.35
CA SER A 10 8.31 20.48 -7.61
C SER A 10 7.40 21.24 -8.59
N GLY A 11 6.13 21.49 -8.24
CA GLY A 11 5.20 22.13 -9.18
C GLY A 11 4.88 21.28 -10.43
N SER A 12 5.18 19.99 -10.43
CA SER A 12 5.00 19.10 -11.59
C SER A 12 4.18 17.87 -11.21
N SER A 13 3.24 17.47 -12.07
CA SER A 13 2.41 16.26 -11.88
C SER A 13 1.99 15.67 -13.21
N TYR A 14 1.76 14.35 -13.23
CA TYR A 14 1.15 13.64 -14.35
C TYR A 14 -0.33 13.98 -14.54
N LEU A 15 -0.99 14.50 -13.51
CA LEU A 15 -2.37 14.97 -13.59
C LEU A 15 -2.36 16.50 -13.56
N VAL A 16 -2.73 17.12 -14.67
CA VAL A 16 -2.84 18.57 -14.81
C VAL A 16 -4.28 18.91 -15.14
N ILE A 17 -4.91 19.76 -14.33
CA ILE A 17 -6.29 20.23 -14.52
C ILE A 17 -6.26 21.75 -14.61
N ASN A 18 -6.79 22.32 -15.70
CA ASN A 18 -6.77 23.77 -15.94
C ASN A 18 -5.37 24.40 -15.77
N ASN A 19 -4.33 23.71 -16.26
CA ASN A 19 -2.93 24.13 -16.12
C ASN A 19 -2.36 24.10 -14.69
N TYR A 20 -3.07 23.47 -13.73
CA TYR A 20 -2.58 23.24 -12.38
C TYR A 20 -2.20 21.76 -12.18
N PRO A 21 -0.93 21.46 -11.84
CA PRO A 21 -0.49 20.11 -11.54
C PRO A 21 -1.01 19.67 -10.18
N VAL A 22 -1.75 18.56 -10.16
CA VAL A 22 -2.41 18.03 -8.96
C VAL A 22 -1.50 16.97 -8.31
N PRO A 23 -1.06 17.14 -7.05
CA PRO A 23 -0.30 16.12 -6.34
C PRO A 23 -1.09 14.80 -6.18
N ILE A 24 -0.41 13.66 -6.21
CA ILE A 24 -1.06 12.34 -6.14
C ILE A 24 -1.89 12.11 -4.87
N VAL A 25 -1.55 12.78 -3.76
CA VAL A 25 -2.35 12.80 -2.52
C VAL A 25 -3.80 13.23 -2.81
N TYR A 26 -3.99 14.18 -3.74
CA TYR A 26 -5.31 14.70 -4.11
C TYR A 26 -5.99 13.93 -5.24
N TRP A 27 -5.32 12.96 -5.87
CA TRP A 27 -5.92 12.22 -6.99
C TRP A 27 -7.14 11.42 -6.55
N LYS A 28 -7.15 10.89 -5.32
CA LYS A 28 -8.35 10.26 -4.75
C LYS A 28 -9.53 11.21 -4.85
N GLN A 29 -9.39 12.42 -4.32
CA GLN A 29 -10.45 13.44 -4.30
C GLN A 29 -10.88 13.82 -5.72
N VAL A 30 -9.94 14.02 -6.65
CA VAL A 30 -10.25 14.33 -8.05
C VAL A 30 -11.07 13.22 -8.72
N TYR A 31 -10.68 11.95 -8.56
CA TYR A 31 -11.37 10.83 -9.19
C TYR A 31 -12.64 10.39 -8.45
N THR A 32 -12.81 10.76 -7.18
CA THR A 32 -14.03 10.48 -6.40
C THR A 32 -15.03 11.63 -6.38
N ALA A 33 -14.65 12.84 -6.76
CA ALA A 33 -15.52 14.01 -6.81
C ALA A 33 -16.70 13.75 -7.77
N LYS A 34 -17.91 13.69 -7.21
CA LYS A 34 -19.16 13.55 -7.96
C LYS A 34 -19.58 14.94 -8.45
N TYR A 35 -19.31 15.29 -9.71
CA TYR A 35 -20.08 16.34 -10.37
C TYR A 35 -21.29 15.76 -11.09
N ALA A 36 -22.39 16.49 -11.01
CA ALA A 36 -23.71 16.14 -11.51
C ALA A 36 -23.69 15.94 -13.03
N GLY A 37 -24.21 14.80 -13.48
CA GLY A 37 -24.50 14.56 -14.90
C GLY A 37 -23.49 13.66 -15.61
N SER A 38 -23.74 12.35 -15.54
CA SER A 38 -23.39 11.40 -16.61
C SER A 38 -21.90 11.22 -17.00
N TRP A 39 -21.26 10.21 -16.41
CA TRP A 39 -20.73 9.11 -17.23
C TRP A 39 -20.66 7.80 -16.44
N LYS A 40 -21.47 6.83 -16.87
CA LYS A 40 -21.69 5.48 -16.30
C LYS A 40 -20.72 5.07 -15.18
N VAL A 41 -21.22 5.40 -13.98
CA VAL A 41 -20.50 5.66 -12.73
C VAL A 41 -20.34 4.41 -11.86
N ASN A 42 -21.09 3.33 -12.08
CA ASN A 42 -21.32 2.37 -11.01
C ASN A 42 -20.51 1.06 -11.06
N ASN A 43 -20.10 0.55 -12.23
CA ASN A 43 -19.35 -0.72 -12.29
C ASN A 43 -17.81 -0.55 -12.27
N TRP A 44 -17.30 0.58 -12.75
CA TRP A 44 -15.85 0.85 -12.77
C TRP A 44 -15.37 1.64 -11.54
N ARG A 45 -16.20 2.54 -10.98
CA ARG A 45 -15.85 3.31 -9.76
C ARG A 45 -15.73 2.45 -8.51
N SER A 46 -16.54 1.40 -8.38
CA SER A 46 -16.52 0.56 -7.17
C SER A 46 -15.27 -0.33 -7.10
N MET A 47 -14.70 -0.73 -8.25
CA MET A 47 -13.45 -1.50 -8.33
C MET A 47 -12.21 -0.60 -8.35
N LYS A 48 -12.24 0.51 -9.09
CA LYS A 48 -11.09 1.44 -9.14
C LYS A 48 -10.89 2.21 -7.83
N GLY A 49 -11.96 2.61 -7.14
CA GLY A 49 -11.84 3.38 -5.89
C GLY A 49 -10.98 2.65 -4.85
N LYS A 50 -11.31 1.39 -4.55
CA LYS A 50 -10.56 0.57 -3.58
C LYS A 50 -9.13 0.24 -4.04
N PHE A 51 -8.94 0.01 -5.33
CA PHE A 51 -7.63 -0.32 -5.90
C PHE A 51 -6.68 0.87 -5.90
N PHE A 52 -7.16 2.06 -6.30
CA PHE A 52 -6.36 3.29 -6.29
C PHE A 52 -6.16 3.83 -4.87
N GLU A 53 -7.16 3.72 -3.99
CA GLU A 53 -7.03 4.13 -2.59
C GLU A 53 -5.94 3.33 -1.88
N PHE A 54 -5.98 2.00 -1.99
CA PHE A 54 -4.95 1.14 -1.42
C PHE A 54 -3.58 1.36 -2.06
N LYS A 55 -3.48 1.41 -3.39
CA LYS A 55 -2.19 1.56 -4.08
C LYS A 55 -1.57 2.94 -3.93
N ALA A 56 -2.36 4.01 -3.92
CA ALA A 56 -1.86 5.37 -3.74
C ALA A 56 -1.44 5.63 -2.30
N SER A 57 -2.25 5.22 -1.31
CA SER A 57 -1.84 5.26 0.11
C SER A 57 -0.57 4.44 0.30
N TYR A 58 -0.54 3.20 -0.20
CA TYR A 58 0.62 2.33 -0.08
C TYR A 58 1.89 2.91 -0.72
N TYR A 59 1.78 3.55 -1.89
CA TYR A 59 2.87 4.27 -2.53
C TYR A 59 3.36 5.43 -1.65
N ILE A 60 2.45 6.23 -1.09
CA ILE A 60 2.78 7.34 -0.19
C ILE A 60 3.48 6.85 1.09
N HIS A 61 3.00 5.78 1.74
CA HIS A 61 3.68 5.18 2.90
C HIS A 61 5.04 4.62 2.53
N ALA A 62 5.17 4.00 1.35
CA ALA A 62 6.46 3.56 0.85
C ALA A 62 7.44 4.72 0.72
N MET A 63 7.03 5.86 0.16
CA MET A 63 7.88 7.05 0.07
C MET A 63 8.32 7.57 1.44
N ARG A 64 7.42 7.59 2.42
CA ARG A 64 7.73 8.04 3.81
C ARG A 64 8.77 7.15 4.51
N ARG A 65 8.98 5.91 4.06
CA ARG A 65 10.01 5.02 4.61
C ARG A 65 11.43 5.36 4.11
N TYR A 66 11.56 6.14 3.05
CA TYR A 66 12.87 6.55 2.56
C TYR A 66 13.29 7.88 3.20
N PRO A 67 14.58 8.03 3.53
CA PRO A 67 15.09 9.24 4.17
C PRO A 67 15.04 10.47 3.27
N SER A 68 14.94 10.28 1.95
CA SER A 68 14.79 11.35 0.99
C SER A 68 14.15 10.87 -0.31
N MET A 69 13.67 11.81 -1.11
CA MET A 69 13.14 11.55 -2.45
C MET A 69 14.20 10.93 -3.38
N ASN A 70 15.46 11.36 -3.26
CA ASN A 70 16.57 10.76 -4.03
C ASN A 70 16.82 9.32 -3.61
N ALA A 71 16.73 8.99 -2.31
CA ALA A 71 16.86 7.61 -1.87
C ALA A 71 15.73 6.73 -2.41
N PHE A 72 14.49 7.24 -2.45
CA PHE A 72 13.37 6.56 -3.08
C PHE A 72 13.62 6.34 -4.58
N TRP A 73 13.98 7.38 -5.33
CA TRP A 73 14.23 7.24 -6.77
C TRP A 73 15.43 6.35 -7.07
N ASN A 74 16.53 6.45 -6.33
CA ASN A 74 17.68 5.55 -6.50
C ASN A 74 17.29 4.07 -6.33
N HIS A 75 16.36 3.77 -5.41
CA HIS A 75 15.85 2.42 -5.23
C HIS A 75 14.90 1.99 -6.35
N PHE A 76 14.10 2.93 -6.86
CA PHE A 76 13.12 2.72 -7.93
C PHE A 76 13.59 3.23 -9.29
N SER A 77 14.90 3.15 -9.56
CA SER A 77 15.48 3.41 -10.88
C SER A 77 16.13 2.15 -11.41
N ASP A 78 16.09 1.99 -12.73
CA ASP A 78 16.82 0.95 -13.44
C ASP A 78 17.59 1.60 -14.59
N GLY A 79 18.89 1.30 -14.70
CA GLY A 79 19.77 1.91 -15.70
C GLY A 79 19.88 3.45 -15.64
N GLY A 80 19.55 4.07 -14.50
CA GLY A 80 19.54 5.53 -14.35
C GLY A 80 18.22 6.22 -14.73
N GLU A 81 17.23 5.46 -15.20
CA GLU A 81 15.87 5.96 -15.43
C GLU A 81 14.93 5.54 -14.31
N HIS A 82 14.04 6.46 -13.93
CA HIS A 82 13.03 6.19 -12.91
C HIS A 82 11.99 5.20 -13.46
N LEU A 83 11.65 4.20 -12.65
CA LEU A 83 10.57 3.27 -12.97
C LEU A 83 9.23 4.00 -13.09
N GLY A 84 8.42 3.59 -14.06
CA GLY A 84 7.06 4.09 -14.19
C GLY A 84 6.18 3.70 -12.99
N TYR A 85 5.11 4.46 -12.74
CA TYR A 85 4.23 4.29 -11.59
C TYR A 85 3.76 2.84 -11.37
N THR A 86 3.31 2.16 -12.43
CA THR A 86 2.88 0.75 -12.36
C THR A 86 4.02 -0.20 -11.99
N ALA A 87 5.23 0.05 -12.51
CA ALA A 87 6.40 -0.77 -12.21
C ALA A 87 6.83 -0.61 -10.75
N ILE A 88 6.78 0.61 -10.21
CA ILE A 88 7.03 0.87 -8.78
C ILE A 88 6.00 0.14 -7.92
N LEU A 89 4.71 0.24 -8.27
CA LEU A 89 3.65 -0.45 -7.52
C LEU A 89 3.82 -1.97 -7.51
N ASN A 90 4.22 -2.56 -8.64
CA ASN A 90 4.48 -4.00 -8.71
C ASN A 90 5.69 -4.38 -7.85
N ARG A 91 6.80 -3.63 -7.96
CA ARG A 91 8.00 -3.87 -7.14
C ARG A 91 7.71 -3.75 -5.65
N LEU A 92 6.94 -2.74 -5.24
CA LEU A 92 6.51 -2.60 -3.85
C LEU A 92 5.60 -3.74 -3.40
N ALA A 93 4.77 -4.30 -4.30
CA ALA A 93 3.95 -5.47 -3.98
C ALA A 93 4.80 -6.73 -3.80
N ASP A 94 5.83 -6.91 -4.63
CA ASP A 94 6.78 -8.02 -4.55
C ASP A 94 7.59 -7.94 -3.25
N GLU A 95 8.11 -6.75 -2.89
CA GLU A 95 8.82 -6.50 -1.64
C GLU A 95 7.96 -6.86 -0.43
N ARG A 96 6.68 -6.48 -0.43
CA ARG A 96 5.76 -6.84 0.65
C ARG A 96 5.47 -8.33 0.70
N SER A 97 5.34 -8.97 -0.45
CA SER A 97 5.17 -10.43 -0.49
C SER A 97 6.39 -11.12 0.11
N ALA A 98 7.59 -10.69 -0.25
CA ALA A 98 8.84 -11.20 0.31
C ALA A 98 8.92 -10.98 1.83
N GLU A 99 8.59 -9.78 2.30
CA GLU A 99 8.60 -9.46 3.73
C GLU A 99 7.57 -10.26 4.52
N ASN A 100 6.33 -10.36 4.03
CA ASN A 100 5.31 -11.19 4.67
C ASN A 100 5.75 -12.66 4.73
N ASN A 101 6.41 -13.17 3.69
CA ASN A 101 6.94 -14.53 3.69
C ASN A 101 8.08 -14.71 4.70
N ARG A 102 8.97 -13.72 4.88
CA ARG A 102 9.97 -13.75 5.97
C ARG A 102 9.31 -13.80 7.33
N ILE A 103 8.28 -12.99 7.56
CA ILE A 103 7.55 -12.99 8.83
C ILE A 103 6.82 -14.32 9.07
N VAL A 104 6.23 -14.93 8.03
CA VAL A 104 5.64 -16.27 8.15
C VAL A 104 6.69 -17.29 8.55
N GLN A 105 7.87 -17.24 7.94
CA GLN A 105 8.95 -18.15 8.29
C GLN A 105 9.38 -17.95 9.74
N LEU A 106 9.59 -16.71 10.16
CA LEU A 106 9.95 -16.38 11.53
C LEU A 106 8.88 -16.81 12.54
N ALA A 107 7.60 -16.61 12.21
CA ALA A 107 6.48 -17.10 13.00
C ALA A 107 6.45 -18.63 13.09
N ARG A 108 6.80 -19.35 12.01
CA ARG A 108 6.91 -20.82 12.05
C ARG A 108 8.07 -21.27 12.91
N ASP A 109 9.22 -20.60 12.80
CA ASP A 109 10.42 -20.92 13.57
C ASP A 109 10.21 -20.68 15.07
N GLU A 110 9.50 -19.60 15.44
CA GLU A 110 9.23 -19.24 16.84
C GLU A 110 8.13 -20.09 17.47
N TYR A 111 7.00 -20.26 16.77
CA TYR A 111 5.82 -20.89 17.37
C TYR A 111 5.77 -22.41 17.14
N GLY A 112 6.51 -22.95 16.16
CA GLY A 112 6.62 -24.39 15.91
C GLY A 112 5.26 -25.10 15.92
N ASP A 113 5.09 -26.05 16.85
CA ASP A 113 3.85 -26.81 17.02
C ASP A 113 2.64 -25.95 17.42
N SER A 114 2.88 -24.83 18.10
CA SER A 114 1.84 -23.86 18.48
C SER A 114 1.48 -22.87 17.37
N PHE A 115 2.12 -22.97 16.19
CA PHE A 115 1.83 -22.08 15.07
C PHE A 115 0.36 -22.15 14.66
N SER A 116 -0.19 -23.35 14.50
CA SER A 116 -1.56 -23.56 14.02
C SER A 116 -2.62 -23.10 15.02
N SER A 117 -2.32 -23.17 16.32
CA SER A 117 -3.21 -22.71 17.40
C SER A 117 -3.09 -21.20 17.67
N THR A 118 -1.92 -20.60 17.38
CA THR A 118 -1.70 -19.17 17.51
C THR A 118 -2.22 -18.40 16.30
N PHE A 119 -1.83 -18.83 15.09
CA PHE A 119 -2.17 -18.16 13.83
C PHE A 119 -3.41 -18.77 13.19
N GLY A 120 -4.58 -18.36 13.68
CA GLY A 120 -5.87 -18.84 13.21
C GLY A 120 -7.01 -17.87 13.46
N TYR A 121 -8.21 -18.30 13.11
CA TYR A 121 -9.43 -17.56 13.41
C TYR A 121 -10.58 -18.53 13.64
N ARG A 122 -11.59 -18.08 14.40
CA ARG A 122 -12.81 -18.86 14.58
C ARG A 122 -13.73 -18.68 13.39
N ARG A 123 -14.15 -19.80 12.79
CA ARG A 123 -15.18 -19.85 11.75
C ARG A 123 -16.23 -20.88 12.12
N ARG A 124 -17.45 -20.43 12.39
CA ARG A 124 -18.59 -21.29 12.77
C ARG A 124 -18.24 -22.23 13.94
N GLY A 125 -17.58 -21.70 14.97
CA GLY A 125 -17.18 -22.46 16.18
C GLY A 125 -15.91 -23.30 16.04
N LEU A 126 -15.40 -23.49 14.81
CA LEU A 126 -14.16 -24.24 14.57
C LEU A 126 -12.96 -23.30 14.45
N TRP A 127 -11.81 -23.75 14.97
CA TRP A 127 -10.54 -23.07 14.79
C TRP A 127 -9.98 -23.42 13.41
N VAL A 128 -9.68 -22.39 12.60
CA VAL A 128 -9.10 -22.55 11.26
C VAL A 128 -7.78 -21.81 11.22
N SER A 129 -6.69 -22.52 10.94
CA SER A 129 -5.37 -21.92 10.78
C SER A 129 -5.31 -21.03 9.55
N LYS A 130 -4.62 -19.89 9.68
CA LYS A 130 -4.42 -18.96 8.56
C LYS A 130 -3.39 -19.55 7.59
N THR A 131 -3.64 -19.36 6.30
CA THR A 131 -2.74 -19.82 5.22
C THR A 131 -2.13 -18.68 4.42
N LYS A 132 -2.77 -17.50 4.43
CA LYS A 132 -2.28 -16.34 3.70
C LYS A 132 -1.17 -15.64 4.47
N ALA A 133 -0.03 -15.45 3.82
CA ALA A 133 1.14 -14.81 4.42
C ALA A 133 0.84 -13.41 4.98
N VAL A 134 0.01 -12.62 4.28
CA VAL A 134 -0.41 -11.28 4.75
C VAL A 134 -1.20 -11.35 6.06
N ASP A 135 -2.08 -12.33 6.22
CA ASP A 135 -2.92 -12.44 7.42
C ASP A 135 -2.10 -12.95 8.62
N ILE A 136 -1.17 -13.87 8.37
CA ILE A 136 -0.21 -14.36 9.36
C ILE A 136 0.71 -13.22 9.80
N ALA A 137 1.29 -12.47 8.84
CA ALA A 137 2.18 -11.36 9.14
C ALA A 137 1.49 -10.23 9.92
N LYS A 138 0.24 -9.89 9.57
CA LYS A 138 -0.57 -8.93 10.35
C LYS A 138 -0.75 -9.40 11.80
N GLN A 139 -1.12 -10.67 11.99
CA GLN A 139 -1.31 -11.22 13.34
C GLN A 139 0.00 -11.30 14.12
N TYR A 140 1.11 -11.67 13.46
CA TYR A 140 2.43 -11.69 14.07
C TYR A 140 2.84 -10.29 14.56
N ARG A 141 2.70 -9.27 13.71
CA ARG A 141 2.96 -7.88 14.11
C ARG A 141 2.10 -7.45 15.30
N SER A 142 0.81 -7.82 15.30
CA SER A 142 -0.10 -7.52 16.42
C SER A 142 0.34 -8.18 17.74
N ILE A 143 0.72 -9.46 17.72
CA ILE A 143 1.19 -10.18 18.92
C ILE A 143 2.47 -9.54 19.46
N HIS A 144 3.40 -9.18 18.58
CA HIS A 144 4.69 -8.59 18.95
C HIS A 144 4.64 -7.07 19.13
N LYS A 145 3.46 -6.44 19.03
CA LYS A 145 3.26 -4.99 19.10
C LYS A 145 4.17 -4.21 18.13
N LEU A 146 4.43 -4.78 16.97
CA LEU A 146 5.17 -4.14 15.90
C LEU A 146 4.22 -3.27 15.08
N ALA A 147 4.64 -2.05 14.76
CA ALA A 147 3.91 -1.22 13.81
C ALA A 147 3.83 -1.93 12.46
N ASP A 148 2.65 -1.97 11.84
CA ASP A 148 2.55 -2.34 10.43
C ASP A 148 2.88 -1.08 9.62
N PRO A 149 4.00 -1.04 8.88
CA PRO A 149 4.36 0.12 8.07
C PRO A 149 3.36 0.40 6.92
N PHE A 150 2.29 -0.38 6.81
CA PHE A 150 1.30 -0.35 5.74
C PHE A 150 -0.16 -0.28 6.22
N ASP A 151 -0.39 -0.19 7.53
CA ASP A 151 -1.73 -0.14 8.14
C ASP A 151 -1.80 1.14 8.98
N ASP A 152 -1.99 2.28 8.30
CA ASP A 152 -2.56 3.45 8.98
C ASP A 152 -4.07 3.18 9.07
N GLU A 153 -4.58 3.08 10.31
CA GLU A 153 -6.01 3.02 10.63
C GLU A 153 -6.77 4.09 9.84
N TYR A 154 -7.47 3.66 8.79
CA TYR A 154 -8.62 4.38 8.28
C TYR A 154 -9.83 3.84 9.02
N ASP A 155 -10.08 4.40 10.19
CA ASP A 155 -11.39 4.37 10.85
C ASP A 155 -12.41 5.20 10.04
#